data_AF-A0A3D1SRM3-F1
#
_entry.id   AF-A0A3D1SRM3-F1
#
_cell.length_a   1.000
_cell.length_b   1.000
_cell.length_c   1.000
_cell.angle_alpha   90.00
_cell.angle_beta   90.00
_cell.angle_gamma   90.00
#
_symmetry.space_group_name_H-M   'P 1'
#
loop_
_entity.id
_entity.type
_entity.pdbx_description
1 polymer ?
#
loop_
_entity_poly.entity_id
_entity_poly.type
_entity_poly.pdbx_seq_one_letter_code
_entity_poly.pdbx_strand_id
1 'polypeptide(L)' 'MTDTQGMAEHRASVTVNAPVHQVYGLFTHFNDFPKFMSFVKEVTYYDEQRSHWVAEIAGRHEWDA' A
#
# COMPACT_ATOMS: atom_id res chain seq x y z
N MET A 1 13.22 4.62 32.79
CA MET A 1 13.88 4.73 31.49
C MET A 1 12.80 4.43 30.47
N THR A 2 12.16 5.47 29.93
CA THR A 2 11.07 5.30 28.96
C THR A 2 11.71 5.31 27.59
N ASP A 3 11.72 4.15 26.94
CA ASP A 3 12.23 4.00 25.57
C ASP A 3 11.36 4.86 24.64
N THR A 4 11.90 5.99 24.21
CA THR A 4 11.34 6.72 23.07
C THR A 4 11.78 5.94 21.86
N GLN A 5 10.95 4.97 21.44
CA GLN A 5 11.13 4.24 20.20
C GLN A 5 11.26 5.29 19.08
N GLY A 6 12.48 5.50 18.59
CA GLY A 6 12.76 6.46 17.53
C GLY A 6 11.93 6.11 16.31
N MET A 7 11.26 7.10 15.72
CA MET A 7 10.52 6.91 14.48
C MET A 7 11.47 6.31 13.42
N ALA A 8 11.18 5.09 12.99
CA ALA A 8 11.88 4.47 11.89
C ALA A 8 11.27 4.96 10.58
N GLU A 9 12.02 5.71 9.80
CA GLU A 9 11.64 6.06 8.43
C GLU A 9 12.08 4.94 7.48
N HIS A 10 11.14 4.43 6.68
CA HIS A 10 11.41 3.45 5.64
C HIS A 10 11.11 4.07 4.27
N ARG A 11 12.05 3.94 3.32
CA ARG A 11 11.88 4.42 1.96
C ARG A 11 12.21 3.31 0.96
N ALA A 12 11.38 3.19 -0.07
CA ALA A 12 11.61 2.34 -1.23
C ALA A 12 11.36 3.14 -2.52
N SER A 13 12.03 2.77 -3.60
CA SER A 13 11.84 3.38 -4.92
C SER A 13 11.99 2.34 -6.01
N VAL A 14 11.19 2.45 -7.06
CA VAL A 14 11.25 1.61 -8.26
C VAL A 14 11.16 2.50 -9.50
N THR A 15 11.98 2.20 -10.51
CA THR A 15 11.91 2.87 -11.82
C THR A 15 10.97 2.10 -12.73
N VAL A 16 9.92 2.76 -13.21
CA VAL A 16 8.93 2.18 -14.13
C VAL A 16 9.11 2.80 -15.51
N ASN A 17 9.36 1.98 -16.52
CA ASN A 17 9.49 2.42 -17.91
C ASN A 17 8.11 2.56 -18.58
N ALA A 18 7.34 3.54 -18.15
CA ALA A 18 6.01 3.83 -18.69
C ALA A 18 5.70 5.34 -18.62
N PRO A 19 4.77 5.87 -19.43
CA PRO A 19 4.34 7.25 -19.33
C PRO A 19 3.78 7.58 -17.94
N VAL A 20 4.19 8.73 -17.38
CA VAL A 20 3.85 9.13 -16.00
C VAL A 20 2.34 9.13 -15.71
N HIS A 21 1.52 9.53 -16.67
CA HIS A 21 0.05 9.56 -16.50
C HIS A 21 -0.55 8.17 -16.32
N GLN A 22 0.04 7.13 -16.94
CA GLN A 22 -0.41 5.75 -16.77
C GLN A 22 -0.03 5.22 -15.39
N VAL A 23 1.21 5.51 -14.95
CA VAL A 23 1.69 5.13 -13.62
C VAL A 23 0.86 5.81 -12.53
N TYR A 24 0.61 7.12 -12.68
CA TYR A 24 -0.22 7.87 -11.76
C TYR A 24 -1.65 7.32 -11.71
N GLY A 25 -2.26 7.07 -12.87
CA GLY A 25 -3.60 6.47 -12.96
C GLY A 25 -3.67 5.13 -12.23
N LEU A 26 -2.71 4.22 -12.45
CA LEU A 26 -2.67 2.95 -11.72
C LEU A 26 -2.52 3.16 -10.21
N PHE A 27 -1.66 4.08 -9.79
CA PHE A 27 -1.37 4.33 -8.38
C PHE A 27 -2.56 4.94 -7.61
N THR A 28 -3.50 5.58 -8.30
CA THR A 28 -4.73 6.11 -7.66
C THR A 28 -5.87 5.08 -7.55
N HIS A 29 -5.76 3.92 -8.19
CA HIS A 29 -6.77 2.85 -8.11
C HIS A 29 -6.30 1.76 -7.15
N PHE A 30 -6.57 1.91 -5.86
CA PHE A 30 -6.03 1.02 -4.83
C PHE A 30 -6.48 -0.44 -5.00
N ASN A 31 -7.68 -0.67 -5.54
CA ASN A 31 -8.17 -2.02 -5.85
C ASN A 31 -7.30 -2.79 -6.86
N ASP A 32 -6.46 -2.09 -7.64
CA ASP A 32 -5.53 -2.73 -8.59
C ASP A 32 -4.19 -3.09 -7.97
N PHE A 33 -3.91 -2.67 -6.73
CA PHE A 33 -2.62 -2.91 -6.07
C PHE A 33 -2.27 -4.39 -5.94
N PRO A 34 -3.21 -5.32 -5.65
CA PRO A 34 -2.92 -6.75 -5.65
C PRO A 34 -2.35 -7.29 -6.98
N LYS A 35 -2.56 -6.60 -8.11
CA LYS A 35 -2.05 -7.03 -9.42
C LYS A 35 -0.53 -6.86 -9.57
N PHE A 36 0.08 -5.95 -8.81
CA PHE A 36 1.50 -5.62 -8.95
C PHE A 36 2.27 -5.54 -7.61
N MET A 37 1.58 -5.53 -6.48
CA MET A 37 2.16 -5.65 -5.14
C MET A 37 1.78 -6.99 -4.53
N SER A 38 2.64 -8.00 -4.69
CA SER A 38 2.34 -9.41 -4.33
C SER A 38 1.98 -9.66 -2.86
N PHE A 39 2.44 -8.80 -1.95
CA PHE A 39 2.11 -8.87 -0.53
C PHE A 39 0.72 -8.30 -0.20
N VAL A 40 0.19 -7.40 -1.04
CA VAL A 40 -1.17 -6.89 -0.90
C VAL A 40 -2.12 -7.92 -1.51
N LYS A 41 -3.05 -8.44 -0.72
CA LYS A 41 -3.99 -9.49 -1.14
C LYS A 41 -5.32 -8.90 -1.59
N GLU A 42 -5.78 -7.88 -0.90
CA GLU A 42 -7.06 -7.25 -1.18
C GLU A 42 -7.02 -5.78 -0.76
N VAL A 43 -7.65 -4.95 -1.58
CA VAL A 43 -8.02 -3.59 -1.19
C VAL A 43 -9.47 -3.38 -1.61
N THR A 44 -10.30 -2.95 -0.67
CA THR A 44 -11.71 -2.62 -0.92
C THR A 44 -12.04 -1.24 -0.38
N TYR A 45 -12.83 -0.47 -1.13
CA TYR A 45 -13.35 0.81 -0.64
C TYR A 45 -14.57 0.56 0.23
N TYR A 46 -14.55 1.09 1.46
CA TYR A 46 -15.73 1.12 2.32
C TYR A 46 -16.66 2.28 1.96
N ASP A 47 -16.06 3.43 1.64
CA ASP A 47 -16.76 4.62 1.16
C ASP A 47 -15.80 5.48 0.30
N GLU A 48 -16.19 6.73 0.03
CA GLU A 48 -15.42 7.65 -0.82
C GLU A 48 -14.04 8.04 -0.25
N GLN A 49 -13.81 7.85 1.05
CA GLN A 49 -12.58 8.27 1.73
C GLN A 49 -11.88 7.17 2.51
N ARG A 50 -12.51 6.02 2.73
CA ARG A 50 -11.98 4.91 3.53
C ARG A 50 -11.80 3.64 2.72
N SER A 51 -10.73 2.93 3.04
CA SER A 51 -10.36 1.66 2.40
C SER A 51 -9.97 0.62 3.43
N HIS A 52 -10.33 -0.63 3.17
CA HIS A 52 -9.85 -1.80 3.89
C HIS A 52 -8.69 -2.43 3.13
N TRP A 53 -7.64 -2.78 3.86
CA TRP A 53 -6.44 -3.38 3.31
C TRP A 53 -6.18 -4.72 3.97
N VAL A 54 -5.85 -5.70 3.13
CA VAL A 54 -5.37 -7.02 3.56
C VAL A 54 -4.01 -7.24 2.93
N ALA A 55 -2.99 -7.44 3.75
CA ALA A 55 -1.66 -7.85 3.32
C ALA A 55 -1.22 -9.14 3.99
N GLU A 56 -0.38 -9.89 3.28
CA GLU A 56 0.24 -11.10 3.78
C GLU A 56 1.76 -11.00 3.63
N ILE A 57 2.42 -10.71 4.75
CA ILE A 57 3.88 -10.63 4.85
C ILE A 57 4.28 -11.08 6.24
N ALA A 58 4.98 -12.22 6.34
CA ALA A 58 5.29 -12.85 7.62
C ALA A 58 4.06 -13.07 8.54
N GLY A 59 2.88 -13.25 7.95
CA GLY A 59 1.60 -13.29 8.65
C GLY A 59 0.53 -12.50 7.89
N ARG A 60 -0.73 -12.60 8.35
CA ARG A 60 -1.86 -11.84 7.80
C ARG A 60 -2.02 -10.54 8.60
N HIS A 61 -2.12 -9.42 7.90
CA HIS A 61 -2.29 -8.10 8.45
C HIS A 61 -3.49 -7.42 7.78
N GLU A 62 -4.36 -6.81 8.59
CA GLU A 62 -5.57 -6.14 8.15
C GLU A 62 -5.66 -4.76 8.82
N TRP A 63 -6.01 -3.74 8.05
CA TRP A 63 -6.18 -2.38 8.58
C TRP A 63 -7.10 -1.53 7.71
N ASP A 64 -7.62 -0.46 8.31
CA ASP A 64 -8.41 0.56 7.64
C ASP A 64 -7.57 1.84 7.48
N ALA A 65 -7.71 2.50 6.33
CA ALA A 65 -7.01 3.73 5.98
C ALA A 65 -7.97 4.75 5.37
#